data_AF-A0AAP4F6H7-F1
#
_entry.id   AF-A0AAP4F6H7-F1
#
_cell.length_a   1.000
_cell.length_b   1.000
_cell.length_c   1.000
_cell.angle_alpha   90.00
_cell.angle_beta   90.00
_cell.angle_gamma   90.00
#
_symmetry.space_group_name_H-M   'P 1'
#
loop_
_entity.id
_entity.type
_entity.pdbx_description
1 polymer ?
#
loop_
_entity_poly.entity_id
_entity_poly.type
_entity_poly.pdbx_seq_one_letter_code
_entity_poly.pdbx_strand_id
1 'polypeptide(L)'
;MSDRYKEMGLEMLPNKHYAAWSHEPRAGIVWIYRTSGKVIPVLSDQEKILFCADGHVDASDFDWELGNVLQDLIIDCADNDLTVAQALAVVREKWGHPDIELKVDDVNTAGPAIREALGIDAA
;
A
#
# COMPACT_ATOMS: atom_id res chain seq x y z
N MET A 1 -20.97 -22.36 -24.66
CA MET A 1 -20.92 -20.91 -24.96
C MET A 1 -19.45 -20.53 -24.98
N SER A 2 -18.95 -20.03 -26.12
CA SER A 2 -17.55 -19.62 -26.26
C SER A 2 -17.30 -18.36 -25.44
N ASP A 3 -16.19 -18.34 -24.71
CA ASP A 3 -15.83 -17.26 -23.80
C ASP A 3 -15.27 -16.09 -24.61
N ARG A 4 -16.14 -15.11 -24.90
CA ARG A 4 -15.81 -13.90 -25.68
C ARG A 4 -14.58 -13.16 -25.16
N TYR A 5 -14.24 -13.30 -23.87
CA TYR A 5 -13.05 -12.70 -23.28
C TYR A 5 -11.74 -13.31 -23.82
N LYS A 6 -11.71 -14.63 -24.07
CA LYS A 6 -10.55 -15.31 -24.67
C LYS A 6 -10.36 -14.98 -26.14
N GLU A 7 -11.46 -14.91 -26.89
CA GLU A 7 -11.42 -14.61 -28.33
C GLU A 7 -10.94 -13.18 -28.63
N MET A 8 -11.11 -12.26 -27.69
CA MET A 8 -10.66 -10.86 -27.82
C MET A 8 -9.20 -10.65 -27.37
N GLY A 9 -8.49 -11.69 -26.92
CA GLY A 9 -7.12 -11.54 -26.40
C GLY A 9 -7.04 -10.69 -25.13
N LEU A 10 -8.16 -10.49 -24.43
CA LEU A 10 -8.25 -9.78 -23.15
C LEU A 10 -8.06 -10.75 -21.98
N GLU A 11 -7.20 -11.75 -22.15
CA GLU A 11 -6.76 -12.55 -21.02
C GLU A 11 -6.08 -11.57 -20.07
N MET A 12 -6.67 -11.33 -18.89
CA MET A 12 -6.03 -10.51 -17.88
C MET A 12 -4.65 -11.13 -17.65
N LEU A 13 -3.60 -10.41 -18.05
CA LEU A 13 -2.24 -10.76 -17.71
C LEU A 13 -2.20 -10.98 -16.20
N PRO A 14 -1.45 -11.96 -15.69
CA PRO A 14 -1.28 -12.15 -14.27
C PRO A 14 -0.46 -10.98 -13.70
N ASN A 15 -1.05 -9.79 -13.65
CA ASN A 15 -0.47 -8.68 -12.91
C ASN A 15 -0.37 -9.17 -11.48
N LYS A 16 0.86 -9.18 -10.96
CA LYS A 16 1.12 -9.38 -9.54
C LYS A 16 0.52 -8.19 -8.82
N HIS A 17 -0.77 -8.17 -8.59
CA HIS A 17 -1.32 -7.15 -7.72
C HIS A 17 -0.73 -7.40 -6.33
N TYR A 18 0.10 -6.48 -5.86
CA TYR A 18 0.41 -6.36 -4.44
C TYR A 18 -0.86 -5.92 -3.72
N ALA A 19 -1.84 -6.81 -3.65
CA ALA A 19 -3.15 -6.56 -3.07
C ALA A 19 -3.74 -7.92 -2.73
N ALA A 20 -3.10 -8.57 -1.77
CA ALA A 20 -3.58 -9.82 -1.22
C ALA A 20 -3.81 -9.58 0.27
N TRP A 21 -5.04 -9.25 0.62
CA TRP A 21 -5.53 -9.49 1.97
C TRP A 21 -5.16 -10.93 2.35
N SER A 22 -4.51 -11.09 3.51
CA SER A 22 -4.11 -12.40 4.01
C SER A 22 -5.07 -12.86 5.08
N HIS A 23 -5.50 -14.11 5.00
CA HIS A 23 -6.26 -14.75 6.09
C HIS A 23 -5.40 -15.02 7.32
N GLU A 24 -4.08 -15.13 7.15
CA GLU A 24 -3.13 -15.30 8.23
C GLU A 24 -2.55 -13.94 8.65
N PRO A 25 -2.33 -13.69 9.95
CA PRO A 25 -1.64 -12.49 10.42
C PRO A 25 -0.25 -12.38 9.77
N ARG A 26 0.09 -11.19 9.24
CA ARG A 26 1.40 -10.97 8.61
C ARG A 26 2.08 -9.77 9.23
N ALA A 27 3.12 -10.03 10.01
CA ALA A 27 3.96 -8.99 10.57
C ALA A 27 4.62 -8.18 9.44
N GLY A 28 4.79 -6.88 9.67
CA GLY A 28 5.25 -5.99 8.63
C GLY A 28 5.65 -4.62 9.12
N ILE A 29 5.75 -3.72 8.15
CA ILE A 29 6.07 -2.32 8.35
C ILE A 29 4.94 -1.44 7.80
N VAL A 30 4.75 -0.31 8.45
CA VAL A 30 3.95 0.78 7.92
C VAL A 30 4.82 2.01 7.80
N TRP A 31 4.80 2.60 6.62
CA TRP A 31 5.38 3.90 6.32
C TRP A 31 4.27 4.93 6.25
N ILE A 32 4.43 6.05 6.93
CA ILE A 32 3.47 7.15 6.87
C ILE A 32 4.19 8.35 6.28
N TYR A 33 3.67 8.83 5.16
CA TYR A 33 4.07 10.09 4.55
C TYR A 33 3.06 11.17 4.95
N ARG A 34 3.56 12.31 5.42
CA ARG A 34 2.76 13.50 5.72
C ARG A 34 2.78 14.43 4.52
N THR A 35 1.60 14.88 4.12
CA THR A 35 1.42 15.93 3.12
C THR A 35 0.83 17.17 3.80
N SER A 36 0.35 18.16 3.05
CA SER A 36 -0.21 19.39 3.62
C SER A 36 -1.52 19.13 4.40
N GLY A 37 -1.38 18.76 5.67
CA GLY A 37 -2.50 18.49 6.58
C GLY A 37 -3.16 17.13 6.38
N LYS A 38 -2.56 16.25 5.58
CA LYS A 38 -3.06 14.91 5.28
C LYS A 38 -1.94 13.88 5.38
N VAL A 39 -2.30 12.61 5.28
CA VAL A 39 -1.38 11.48 5.44
C VAL A 39 -1.60 10.41 4.38
N ILE A 40 -0.55 9.64 4.12
CA ILE A 40 -0.55 8.52 3.18
C ILE A 40 0.17 7.34 3.87
N PRO A 41 -0.57 6.34 4.38
CA PRO A 41 -0.01 5.12 4.91
C PRO A 41 0.32 4.13 3.79
N VAL A 42 1.51 3.52 3.85
CA VAL A 42 1.95 2.44 2.96
C VAL A 42 2.28 1.24 3.82
N LEU A 43 1.63 0.11 3.56
CA LEU A 43 1.73 -1.10 4.38
C LEU A 43 2.46 -2.18 3.60
N SER A 44 3.36 -2.88 4.27
CA SER A 44 4.05 -4.01 3.67
C SER A 44 4.38 -5.11 4.66
N ASP A 45 4.16 -6.36 4.25
CA ASP A 45 4.72 -7.53 4.95
C ASP A 45 6.18 -7.83 4.52
N GLN A 46 6.74 -6.99 3.64
CA GLN A 46 8.08 -7.08 3.04
C GLN A 46 8.30 -8.29 2.12
N GLU A 47 7.29 -9.13 1.89
CA GLU A 47 7.39 -10.33 1.06
C GLU A 47 6.44 -10.30 -0.14
N LYS A 48 5.14 -10.10 0.10
CA LYS A 48 4.07 -10.26 -0.89
C LYS A 48 3.04 -9.13 -0.87
N ILE A 49 2.89 -8.44 0.25
CA ILE A 49 1.93 -7.36 0.46
C ILE A 49 2.68 -6.04 0.40
N LEU A 50 2.20 -5.15 -0.45
CA LEU A 50 2.63 -3.75 -0.53
C LEU A 50 1.50 -2.92 -1.13
N PHE A 51 0.91 -2.01 -0.35
CA PHE A 51 -0.15 -1.14 -0.88
C PHE A 51 -0.24 0.16 -0.09
N CYS A 52 -0.84 1.16 -0.71
CA CYS A 52 -1.24 2.40 -0.06
C CYS A 52 -2.59 2.18 0.64
N ALA A 53 -2.65 2.29 1.97
CA ALA A 53 -3.88 2.03 2.71
C ALA A 53 -4.72 3.28 2.92
N ASP A 54 -5.81 3.35 2.16
CA ASP A 54 -6.90 4.32 2.32
C ASP A 54 -7.86 3.93 3.47
N GLY A 55 -8.01 2.64 3.78
CA GLY A 55 -8.97 2.13 4.78
C GLY A 55 -8.53 2.18 6.26
N HIS A 56 -7.31 2.66 6.55
CA HIS A 56 -6.75 2.67 7.91
C HIS A 56 -6.69 4.06 8.57
N VAL A 57 -7.08 5.09 7.83
CA VAL A 57 -7.26 6.47 8.31
C VAL A 57 -8.64 6.96 7.87
N ASP A 58 -9.14 8.03 8.49
CA ASP A 58 -10.39 8.63 8.04
C ASP A 58 -10.23 9.23 6.64
N ALA A 59 -11.27 9.13 5.80
CA ALA A 59 -11.21 9.57 4.41
C ALA A 59 -10.90 11.08 4.24
N SER A 60 -11.16 11.89 5.28
CA SER A 60 -10.79 13.30 5.34
C SER A 60 -9.29 13.54 5.49
N ASP A 61 -8.61 12.60 6.16
CA ASP A 61 -7.21 12.70 6.55
C ASP A 61 -6.30 12.07 5.49
N PHE A 62 -6.85 11.20 4.65
CA PHE A 62 -6.12 10.61 3.52
C PHE A 62 -5.93 11.61 2.38
N ASP A 63 -4.71 11.69 1.87
CA ASP A 63 -4.41 12.43 0.64
C ASP A 63 -4.74 11.59 -0.59
N TRP A 64 -5.98 11.69 -1.08
CA TRP A 64 -6.46 10.91 -2.22
C TRP A 64 -5.66 11.13 -3.50
N GLU A 65 -5.21 12.35 -3.77
CA GLU A 65 -4.50 12.65 -5.02
C GLU A 65 -3.12 11.99 -4.99
N LEU A 66 -2.33 12.29 -3.94
CA LEU A 66 -0.99 11.76 -3.80
C LEU A 66 -0.98 10.27 -3.46
N GLY A 67 -1.97 9.78 -2.69
CA GLY A 67 -2.16 8.38 -2.40
C GLY A 67 -2.43 7.54 -3.65
N ASN A 68 -3.24 8.04 -4.59
CA ASN A 68 -3.42 7.39 -5.89
C ASN A 68 -2.12 7.36 -6.71
N VAL A 69 -1.35 8.45 -6.73
CA VAL A 69 -0.05 8.48 -7.42
C VAL A 69 0.92 7.46 -6.81
N LEU A 70 0.92 7.30 -5.49
CA LEU A 70 1.76 6.31 -4.81
C LEU A 70 1.28 4.88 -5.12
N GLN A 71 -0.04 4.65 -5.11
CA GLN A 71 -0.62 3.36 -5.45
C GLN A 71 -0.34 2.97 -6.90
N ASP A 72 -0.43 3.91 -7.85
CA ASP A 72 -0.06 3.69 -9.25
C ASP A 72 1.42 3.33 -9.38
N LEU A 73 2.32 3.99 -8.62
CA LEU A 73 3.73 3.62 -8.59
C LEU A 73 3.97 2.18 -8.08
N ILE A 74 3.22 1.77 -7.05
CA ILE A 74 3.29 0.40 -6.53
C ILE A 74 2.81 -0.61 -7.58
N ILE A 75 1.73 -0.30 -8.30
CA ILE A 75 1.20 -1.12 -9.39
C ILE A 75 2.23 -1.20 -10.52
N ASP A 76 2.83 -0.08 -10.93
CA ASP A 76 3.89 -0.04 -11.93
C ASP A 76 5.08 -0.93 -11.54
N CYS A 77 5.49 -0.92 -10.27
CA CYS A 77 6.55 -1.81 -9.79
C CYS A 77 6.17 -3.28 -9.94
N ALA A 78 4.92 -3.61 -9.63
CA ALA A 78 4.39 -4.96 -9.74
C ALA A 78 4.31 -5.43 -11.20
N ASP A 79 3.87 -4.56 -12.10
CA ASP A 79 3.77 -4.80 -13.55
C ASP A 79 5.16 -4.94 -14.20
N ASN A 80 6.19 -4.35 -13.59
CA ASN A 80 7.61 -4.51 -13.98
C ASN A 80 8.31 -5.68 -13.25
N ASP A 81 7.56 -6.58 -12.61
CA ASP A 81 8.08 -7.78 -11.94
C ASP A 81 9.06 -7.53 -10.78
N LEU A 82 8.99 -6.35 -10.14
CA LEU A 82 9.81 -6.09 -8.96
C LEU A 82 9.37 -7.01 -7.80
N THR A 83 10.28 -7.24 -6.87
CA THR A 83 9.96 -7.77 -5.54
C THR A 83 9.46 -6.65 -4.64
N VAL A 84 8.75 -6.98 -3.56
CA VAL A 84 8.30 -5.98 -2.57
C VAL A 84 9.47 -5.15 -2.03
N ALA A 85 10.62 -5.79 -1.72
CA ALA A 85 11.80 -5.07 -1.25
C ALA A 85 12.33 -4.06 -2.29
N GLN A 86 12.32 -4.41 -3.58
CA GLN A 86 12.70 -3.49 -4.66
C GLN A 86 11.67 -2.37 -4.84
N ALA A 87 10.38 -2.67 -4.78
CA ALA A 87 9.32 -1.68 -4.86
C ALA A 87 9.39 -0.68 -3.69
N LEU A 88 9.65 -1.14 -2.47
CA LEU A 88 9.93 -0.28 -1.31
C LEU A 88 11.14 0.64 -1.54
N ALA A 89 12.20 0.13 -2.16
CA ALA A 89 13.36 0.95 -2.53
C ALA A 89 12.98 2.03 -3.57
N VAL A 90 12.17 1.69 -4.58
CA VAL A 90 11.66 2.66 -5.58
C VAL A 90 10.79 3.73 -4.93
N VAL A 91 9.88 3.34 -4.02
CA VAL A 91 9.06 4.29 -3.26
C VAL A 91 9.98 5.22 -2.47
N ARG A 92 10.98 4.69 -1.75
CA ARG A 92 11.93 5.52 -0.98
C ARG A 92 12.79 6.43 -1.86
N GLU A 93 13.16 6.01 -3.06
CA GLU A 93 13.89 6.84 -4.02
C GLU A 93 13.04 8.00 -4.53
N LYS A 94 11.77 7.76 -4.88
CA LYS A 94 10.88 8.78 -5.47
C LYS A 94 10.20 9.68 -4.45
N TRP A 95 9.83 9.14 -3.29
CA TRP A 95 9.08 9.83 -2.24
C TRP A 95 9.93 10.23 -1.04
N GLY A 96 11.18 9.77 -0.98
CA GLY A 96 12.06 9.99 0.16
C GLY A 96 11.75 9.08 1.35
N HIS A 97 12.33 9.42 2.50
CA HIS A 97 12.08 8.71 3.75
C HIS A 97 10.67 9.03 4.27
N PRO A 98 9.95 8.02 4.82
CA PRO A 98 8.68 8.28 5.47
C PRO A 98 8.88 9.13 6.73
N ASP A 99 7.88 9.95 7.07
CA ASP A 99 7.88 10.75 8.28
C ASP A 99 7.77 9.89 9.55
N ILE A 100 7.06 8.77 9.45
CA ILE A 100 6.96 7.76 10.50
C ILE A 100 7.15 6.37 9.88
N GLU A 101 7.99 5.56 10.50
CA GLU A 101 8.12 4.13 10.22
C GLU A 101 7.80 3.36 11.50
N LEU A 102 6.83 2.45 11.42
CA LEU A 102 6.41 1.61 12.53
C LEU A 102 6.39 0.13 12.11
N LYS A 103 6.64 -0.76 13.07
CA LYS A 103 6.47 -2.20 12.91
C LYS A 103 5.12 -2.61 13.46
N VAL A 104 4.44 -3.51 12.77
CA VAL A 104 3.14 -4.05 13.19
C VAL A 104 3.17 -5.56 13.18
N ASP A 105 2.48 -6.17 14.13
CA ASP A 105 2.36 -7.63 14.22
C ASP A 105 1.46 -8.21 13.12
N ASP A 106 0.54 -7.40 12.59
CA ASP A 106 -0.32 -7.75 11.46
C ASP A 106 -0.68 -6.52 10.61
N VAL A 107 -0.23 -6.50 9.36
CA VAL A 107 -0.55 -5.43 8.41
C VAL A 107 -2.05 -5.33 8.10
N ASN A 108 -2.81 -6.43 8.22
CA ASN A 108 -4.25 -6.41 7.95
C ASN A 108 -5.03 -5.57 9.00
N THR A 109 -4.45 -5.38 10.19
CA THR A 109 -5.10 -4.71 11.33
C THR A 109 -4.31 -3.51 11.85
N ALA A 110 -3.47 -2.91 11.00
CA ALA A 110 -2.57 -1.82 11.39
C ALA A 110 -3.27 -0.48 11.73
N GLY A 111 -4.57 -0.34 11.48
CA GLY A 111 -5.33 0.90 11.69
C GLY A 111 -5.13 1.56 13.06
N PRO A 112 -5.32 0.85 14.20
CA PRO A 112 -5.10 1.43 15.52
C PRO A 112 -3.66 1.94 15.74
N ALA A 113 -2.65 1.20 15.27
CA ALA A 113 -1.25 1.62 15.40
C ALA A 113 -0.94 2.88 14.56
N ILE A 114 -1.56 3.00 13.39
CA ILE A 114 -1.46 4.20 12.55
C ILE A 114 -2.09 5.40 13.25
N ARG A 115 -3.30 5.25 13.80
CA ARG A 115 -4.00 6.34 14.50
C ARG A 115 -3.27 6.80 15.75
N GLU A 116 -2.71 5.86 16.52
CA GLU A 116 -1.87 6.15 17.68
C GLU A 116 -0.61 6.92 17.27
N ALA A 117 0.10 6.47 16.23
CA ALA A 117 1.30 7.14 15.72
C ALA A 117 1.02 8.56 15.18
N LEU A 118 -0.19 8.79 14.68
CA LEU A 118 -0.66 10.09 14.21
C LEU A 118 -1.18 10.99 15.35
N GLY A 119 -1.36 10.46 16.56
CA GLY A 119 -1.91 11.19 17.70
C GLY A 119 -3.41 11.53 17.54
N ILE A 120 -4.14 10.84 16.66
CA ILE A 120 -5.55 11.10 16.39
C ILE A 120 -6.42 10.73 17.59
N ASP A 121 -6.10 9.62 18.26
CA ASP A 121 -6.88 9.11 19.41
C ASP A 121 -6.48 9.75 20.75
N ALA A 122 -5.53 10.71 20.74
CA ALA A 122 -5.03 11.40 21.93
C ALA A 122 -5.72 12.75 22.21
N ALA A 123 -6.75 13.11 21.43
CA ALA A 123 -7.47 14.38 21.50
C ALA A 123 -8.87 14.26 22.11
#